data_AF-A0A2V9QWT5-F1
#
_entry.id   AF-A0A2V9QWT5-F1
#
_cell.length_a   1.000
_cell.length_b   1.000
_cell.length_c   1.000
_cell.angle_alpha   90.00
_cell.angle_beta   90.00
_cell.angle_gamma   90.00
#
_symmetry.space_group_name_H-M   'P 1'
#
loop_
_entity.id
_entity.type
_entity.pdbx_description
1 polymer ?
#
loop_
_entity_poly.entity_id
_entity_poly.type
_entity_poly.pdbx_seq_one_letter_code
_entity_poly.pdbx_strand_id
1 'polypeptide(L)' 'NNRRSHHHMVCTDCGSSVEFFSPEVDNLEQKIGRQHNYETTRHTFQIYGVCEDCRKKGSNKRLV' A
#
# COMPACT_ATOMS: atom_id res chain seq x y z
N ASN A 1 0.54 19.30 13.46
CA ASN A 1 -0.42 18.61 12.56
C ASN A 1 -0.03 17.15 12.41
N ASN A 2 -0.66 16.27 13.20
CA ASN A 2 -0.42 14.83 13.15
C ASN A 2 -1.30 14.20 12.07
N ARG A 3 -1.02 14.48 10.79
CA ARG A 3 -1.59 13.68 9.71
C ARG A 3 -0.82 12.37 9.70
N ARG A 4 -1.30 11.38 10.45
CA ARG A 4 -0.81 10.01 10.35
C ARG A 4 -1.03 9.58 8.91
N SER A 5 0.05 9.29 8.17
CA SER A 5 -0.05 8.75 6.83
C SER A 5 -0.45 7.28 6.96
N HIS A 6 -1.72 7.00 6.68
CA HIS A 6 -2.25 5.65 6.63
C HIS A 6 -2.07 5.12 5.22
N HIS A 7 -1.33 4.03 5.08
CA HIS A 7 -1.04 3.38 3.80
C HIS A 7 -2.05 2.26 3.55
N HIS A 8 -2.32 1.94 2.28
CA HIS A 8 -3.26 0.88 1.92
C HIS A 8 -2.58 -0.20 1.08
N MET A 9 -2.94 -1.45 1.34
CA MET A 9 -2.71 -2.55 0.41
C MET A 9 -4.04 -3.03 -0.14
N VAL A 10 -4.18 -3.08 -1.46
CA VAL A 10 -5.44 -3.35 -2.16
C VAL A 10 -5.31 -4.63 -2.99
N CYS A 11 -6.29 -5.53 -2.84
CA CYS A 11 -6.42 -6.73 -3.64
C CYS A 11 -6.98 -6.36 -5.02
N THR A 12 -6.26 -6.74 -6.07
CA THR A 12 -6.63 -6.52 -7.47
C THR A 12 -7.71 -7.48 -7.97
N ASP A 13 -7.90 -8.63 -7.30
CA ASP A 13 -8.92 -9.62 -7.67
C ASP A 13 -10.30 -9.34 -7.06
N CYS A 14 -10.36 -8.93 -5.78
CA CYS A 14 -11.62 -8.76 -5.06
C CYS A 14 -11.87 -7.35 -4.51
N GLY A 15 -10.91 -6.43 -4.67
CA GLY A 15 -11.04 -5.05 -4.20
C GLY A 15 -10.88 -4.85 -2.68
N SER A 16 -10.72 -5.92 -1.88
CA SER A 16 -10.49 -5.79 -0.44
C SER A 16 -9.21 -5.01 -0.14
N SER A 17 -9.21 -4.19 0.90
CA SER A 17 -8.02 -3.44 1.33
C SER A 17 -7.68 -3.67 2.80
N VAL A 18 -6.39 -3.59 3.12
CA VAL A 18 -5.91 -3.49 4.50
C VAL A 18 -5.15 -2.19 4.69
N GLU A 19 -5.34 -1.56 5.85
CA GLU A 19 -4.58 -0.37 6.27
C GLU A 19 -3.32 -0.79 7.01
N PHE A 20 -2.21 -0.08 6.79
CA PHE A 20 -0.97 -0.28 7.54
C PHE A 20 -0.23 1.04 7.77
N PHE A 21 0.70 0.99 8.72
CA PHE A 21 1.57 2.11 9.07
C PHE A 21 3.03 1.66 9.04
N SER A 22 3.91 2.50 8.49
CA SER A 22 5.35 2.26 8.49
C SER A 22 6.11 3.59 8.66
N PRO A 23 6.80 3.79 9.81
CA PRO A 23 7.69 4.93 9.99
C PRO A 23 8.78 5.03 8.92
N GLU A 24 9.21 3.89 8.37
CA GLU A 24 10.26 3.82 7.36
C GLU A 24 9.79 4.42 6.03
N VAL A 25 8.55 4.13 5.63
CA VAL A 25 7.94 4.72 4.43
C VAL A 25 7.76 6.22 4.62
N ASP A 26 7.23 6.65 5.76
CA ASP A 26 7.02 8.06 6.07
C ASP A 26 8.35 8.86 6.05
N ASN A 27 9.43 8.26 6.55
CA ASN A 27 10.76 8.86 6.53
C ASN A 27 11.32 8.94 5.10
N LEU A 28 11.10 7.91 4.28
CA LEU A 28 11.55 7.88 2.89
C LEU A 28 10.85 8.95 2.05
N GLU A 29 9.53 9.10 2.18
CA GLU A 29 8.75 10.12 1.46
C GLU A 29 9.24 11.53 1.78
N GLN A 30 9.47 11.82 3.07
CA GLN A 30 10.02 13.11 3.50
C GLN A 30 11.43 13.34 2.95
N LYS A 31 12.28 12.31 2.94
CA LYS A 31 13.64 12.38 2.40
C LYS A 31 13.63 12.71 0.90
N ILE A 32 12.78 12.04 0.12
CA ILE A 32 12.66 12.28 -1.32
C ILE A 32 12.20 13.71 -1.60
N GLY A 33 11.17 14.19 -0.90
CA GLY A 33 10.69 15.57 -1.06
C GLY A 33 11.78 16.60 -0.81
N ARG A 34 12.53 16.44 0.29
CA ARG A 34 13.68 17.30 0.63
C ARG A 34 14.79 17.23 -0.41
N GLN A 35 15.15 16.02 -0.86
CA GLN A 35 16.23 15.82 -1.83
C GLN A 35 15.99 16.56 -3.15
N HIS A 36 14.72 16.69 -3.55
CA HIS A 36 14.35 17.32 -4.80
C HIS A 36 13.83 18.76 -4.63
N ASN A 37 13.96 19.35 -3.44
CA ASN A 37 13.50 20.71 -3.11
C ASN A 37 11.99 20.92 -3.29
N TYR A 38 11.17 19.92 -2.95
CA TYR A 38 9.71 20.03 -2.97
C TYR A 38 9.15 20.29 -1.57
N GLU A 39 8.17 21.19 -1.48
CA GLU A 39 7.24 21.26 -0.36
C GLU A 39 6.11 20.25 -0.60
N THR A 40 6.20 19.07 0.03
CA THR A 40 5.22 18.00 -0.16
C THR A 40 3.85 18.40 0.40
N THR A 41 2.86 18.63 -0.47
CA THR A 41 1.48 18.98 -0.08
C THR A 41 0.56 17.77 0.06
N ARG A 42 0.83 16.71 -0.72
CA ARG A 42 0.08 15.45 -0.74
C ARG A 42 0.97 14.33 -1.28
N HIS A 43 0.75 13.12 -0.78
CA HIS A 43 1.24 11.88 -1.37
C HIS A 43 0.12 10.84 -1.28
N THR A 44 0.24 9.75 -2.04
CA THR A 44 -0.64 8.58 -1.94
C THR A 44 0.21 7.36 -2.21
N PHE A 45 0.38 6.53 -1.18
CA PHE A 45 1.12 5.28 -1.28
C PHE A 45 0.12 4.12 -1.13
N GLN A 46 0.08 3.26 -2.15
CA GLN A 46 -0.75 2.08 -2.19
C GLN A 46 0.05 0.91 -2.74
N ILE A 47 -0.08 -0.25 -2.13
CA ILE A 47 0.45 -1.50 -2.65
C ILE A 47 -0.70 -2.28 -3.28
N TYR A 48 -0.55 -2.65 -4.55
CA TYR A 48 -1.51 -3.51 -5.24
C TYR A 48 -0.99 -4.94 -5.29
N GLY A 49 -1.82 -5.89 -4.88
CA GLY A 49 -1.46 -7.31 -4.85
C GLY A 49 -2.70 -8.20 -4.96
N VAL A 50 -2.55 -9.49 -4.62
CA VAL A 50 -3.68 -10.43 -4.50
C VAL A 50 -3.70 -10.93 -3.06
N CYS A 51 -4.84 -10.77 -2.38
CA CYS A 51 -4.98 -11.18 -0.99
C CYS A 51 -4.86 -12.70 -0.81
N GLU A 52 -4.58 -13.13 0.41
CA GLU A 52 -4.42 -14.54 0.75
C GLU A 52 -5.64 -15.38 0.34
N ASP A 53 -6.86 -14.86 0.57
CA ASP A 53 -8.10 -15.56 0.20
C ASP A 53 -8.24 -15.78 -1.30
N CYS A 54 -7.92 -14.78 -2.12
CA CYS A 54 -7.95 -14.91 -3.58
C CYS A 54 -6.87 -15.86 -4.08
N ARG A 55 -5.66 -15.80 -3.52
CA ARG A 55 -4.58 -16.74 -3.84
C ARG A 55 -4.98 -18.19 -3.50
N LYS A 56 -5.61 -18.41 -2.35
CA LYS A 56 -6.12 -19.72 -1.91
C LYS A 56 -7.25 -20.25 -2.79
N LYS A 57 -8.16 -19.38 -3.26
CA LYS A 57 -9.20 -19.73 -4.24
C LYS A 57 -8.62 -20.16 -5.59
N GLY A 58 -7.55 -19.51 -6.03
CA GLY A 58 -6.83 -19.85 -7.27
C GLY A 58 -6.12 -21.22 -7.23
N SER A 59 -5.57 -21.61 -6.07
CA SER A 59 -4.91 -22.90 -5.87
C SER A 59 -5.84 -24.13 -5.88
N ASN A 60 -7.15 -23.93 -5.76
CA ASN A 60 -8.14 -25.02 -5.75
C ASN A 60 -8.76 -25.33 -7.13
N LYS A 61 -8.21 -24.78 -8.22
CA LYS A 61 -8.73 -24.93 -9.60
C LYS A 61 -8.09 -26.08 -10.41
N ARG A 62 -7.57 -27.14 -9.79
CA ARG A 62 -7.05 -28.31 -10.52
C ARG A 62 -7.67 -29.62 -10.03
N LEU A 63 -8.98 -29.74 -10.23
CA LEU A 63 -9.68 -31.02 -10.29
C LEU A 63 -10.70 -30.95 -11.43
N VAL A 64 -10.19 -30.90 -12.66
CA VAL A 64 -10.86 -31.43 -13.85
C VAL A 64 -9.80 -32.14 -14.69
#